data_AF-A0A953XKV6-F1
#
_entry.id   AF-A0A953XKV6-F1
#
_cell.length_a   1.000
_cell.length_b   1.000
_cell.length_c   1.000
_cell.angle_alpha   90.00
_cell.angle_beta   90.00
_cell.angle_gamma   90.00
#
_symmetry.space_group_name_H-M   'P 1'
#
loop_
_entity.id
_entity.type
_entity.pdbx_description
1 polymer ?
#
loop_
_entity_poly.entity_id
_entity_poly.type
_entity_poly.pdbx_seq_one_letter_code
_entity_poly.pdbx_strand_id
1 'polypeptide(L)'
;MRLLPYVICLLLVAACTSSAPDITNTPNDEFVASEAAGDVRPDNNVKTGDPKTKPLDKQETQAAALLINQLEDAKADDERNAVIEKLVELGPRYLDFYRAIDREEVALDMMFVIRRIERENDIRPVETVEKDDPLGTGKTEGAGQITGPKDPDYSHDKEDFNRSEVEQFLAVRLAQAQQMLDSGRHDAARQVAEAAITLLPDSRLRGEFDALISKARGESQADLIVAGTISLQPENLQYASDKKGALFASALQIRCFLKNVSKDPITLRLYEGEGKESILQLAVTYEQLDYGGNVMTQRGNVRLPITGGASIQLQPNESYEMTVPLESLATLDSDAPRKNALGVVQIDAALRVYGALDADGETLVLRPIKFPIRTVHVFPFGYDLSGATSRPITSVRNALDKGEAQALFMTAHLVGKSDRRAVGDLLVAEDFDDSTLAMQRSRLLALTVVFDTGKTWDIKRWRKWWDENRLRQ
;
A
#
# COMPACT_ATOMS: atom_id res chain seq x y z
N MET A 1 -1.59 34.07 37.27
CA MET A 1 -1.59 32.72 36.67
C MET A 1 -0.27 32.02 36.97
N ARG A 2 -0.19 31.25 38.06
CA ARG A 2 1.00 30.45 38.47
C ARG A 2 0.57 29.17 39.20
N LEU A 3 -0.33 28.39 38.61
CA LEU A 3 -0.82 27.12 39.20
C LEU A 3 -0.62 25.89 38.30
N LEU A 4 -0.30 26.07 37.01
CA LEU A 4 -0.06 24.95 36.10
C LEU A 4 1.17 24.09 36.44
N PRO A 5 2.33 24.63 36.87
CA PRO A 5 3.51 23.79 37.13
C PRO A 5 3.38 22.97 38.43
N TYR A 6 2.52 23.41 39.37
CA TYR A 6 2.30 22.70 40.63
C TYR A 6 1.37 21.48 40.47
N VAL A 7 0.42 21.52 39.54
CA VAL A 7 -0.49 20.38 39.26
C VAL A 7 0.24 19.25 38.53
N ILE A 8 1.19 19.58 37.64
CA ILE A 8 1.98 18.58 36.92
C ILE A 8 2.99 17.87 37.85
N CYS A 9 3.60 18.60 38.80
CA CYS A 9 4.48 17.97 39.80
C CYS A 9 3.72 17.07 40.78
N LEU A 10 2.45 17.38 41.10
CA LEU A 10 1.63 16.56 42.01
C LEU A 10 1.15 15.25 41.37
N LEU A 11 0.99 15.22 40.04
CA LEU A 11 0.64 14.01 39.29
C LEU A 11 1.85 13.07 39.07
N LEU A 12 3.08 13.60 39.03
CA LEU A 12 4.31 12.81 38.86
C LEU A 12 4.77 12.10 40.14
N VAL A 13 4.35 12.56 41.32
CA VAL A 13 4.72 11.93 42.61
C VAL A 13 3.78 10.76 42.98
N ALA A 14 2.56 10.71 42.41
CA ALA A 14 1.61 9.62 42.65
C ALA A 14 1.90 8.34 41.85
N ALA A 15 2.77 8.37 40.84
CA ALA A 15 3.10 7.21 40.01
C ALA A 15 4.40 6.48 40.41
N CYS A 16 5.17 7.03 41.37
CA CYS A 16 6.50 6.52 41.71
C CYS A 16 6.68 6.12 43.18
N THR A 17 5.60 5.77 43.90
CA THR A 17 5.73 5.16 45.23
C THR A 17 5.02 3.82 45.35
N SER A 18 5.86 2.81 45.60
CA SER A 18 5.63 1.54 46.31
C SER A 18 5.02 0.32 45.58
N SER A 19 5.92 -0.64 45.37
CA SER A 19 5.74 -2.08 45.23
C SER A 19 5.32 -2.78 46.55
N ALA A 20 4.73 -3.99 46.40
CA ALA A 20 4.12 -4.98 47.34
C ALA A 20 5.04 -5.55 48.46
N PRO A 21 4.73 -6.62 49.28
CA PRO A 21 3.57 -7.58 49.40
C PRO A 21 3.16 -8.01 50.86
N ASP A 22 2.18 -8.93 51.08
CA ASP A 22 2.36 -10.30 51.68
C ASP A 22 1.08 -11.11 52.08
N ILE A 23 0.99 -12.33 51.53
CA ILE A 23 0.55 -13.69 51.95
C ILE A 23 -0.54 -13.94 53.05
N THR A 24 -1.52 -14.81 52.75
CA THR A 24 -1.86 -16.07 53.51
C THR A 24 -2.92 -16.99 52.83
N ASN A 25 -2.51 -18.26 52.60
CA ASN A 25 -3.23 -19.57 52.64
C ASN A 25 -4.36 -19.91 51.62
N THR A 26 -4.05 -20.59 50.48
CA THR A 26 -3.98 -22.07 50.17
C THR A 26 -5.29 -22.72 49.66
N PRO A 27 -5.29 -23.83 48.86
CA PRO A 27 -4.25 -24.43 48.00
C PRO A 27 -4.74 -25.02 46.61
N ASN A 28 -3.79 -25.51 45.80
CA ASN A 28 -3.86 -26.43 44.62
C ASN A 28 -4.40 -25.82 43.30
N ASP A 29 -3.76 -25.92 42.12
CA ASP A 29 -2.82 -26.91 41.57
C ASP A 29 -1.59 -26.27 40.91
N GLU A 30 -0.42 -26.81 41.25
CA GLU A 30 0.85 -26.61 40.59
C GLU A 30 0.99 -27.54 39.38
N PHE A 31 1.60 -27.05 38.30
CA PHE A 31 2.40 -27.90 37.42
C PHE A 31 3.77 -27.24 37.22
N VAL A 32 4.78 -27.87 37.82
CA VAL A 32 6.20 -27.52 37.81
C VAL A 32 6.93 -28.32 36.72
N ALA A 33 8.01 -27.75 36.21
CA ALA A 33 8.94 -28.35 35.25
C ALA A 33 9.85 -29.45 35.87
N SER A 34 10.07 -30.51 35.08
CA SER A 34 11.28 -31.36 34.92
C SER A 34 12.03 -31.95 36.13
N GLU A 35 12.11 -33.29 36.17
CA GLU A 35 13.21 -34.20 36.59
C GLU A 35 12.70 -35.64 36.31
N ALA A 36 13.42 -36.73 36.07
CA ALA A 36 14.77 -37.13 35.68
C ALA A 36 14.68 -38.65 35.32
N ALA A 37 15.69 -39.17 34.59
CA ALA A 37 16.11 -40.57 34.37
C ALA A 37 15.30 -41.77 34.95
N GLY A 38 15.14 -42.91 34.27
CA GLY A 38 15.72 -43.43 33.02
C GLY A 38 15.38 -44.92 32.86
N ASP A 39 15.78 -45.51 31.73
CA ASP A 39 16.11 -46.93 31.69
C ASP A 39 17.18 -47.20 30.62
N VAL A 40 18.18 -47.98 31.00
CA VAL A 40 19.39 -48.28 30.23
C VAL A 40 19.28 -49.68 29.64
N ARG A 41 19.61 -49.86 28.36
CA ARG A 41 20.58 -50.86 27.87
C ARG A 41 21.01 -50.57 26.42
N PRO A 42 22.22 -51.00 26.02
CA PRO A 42 23.12 -50.18 25.22
C PRO A 42 23.25 -50.73 23.80
N ASP A 43 23.23 -49.84 22.82
CA ASP A 43 23.98 -50.09 21.59
C ASP A 43 25.00 -48.97 21.43
N ASN A 44 26.25 -49.37 21.64
CA ASN A 44 27.44 -48.57 21.40
C ASN A 44 27.49 -48.19 19.92
N ASN A 45 27.19 -46.92 19.63
CA ASN A 45 27.87 -46.18 18.56
C ASN A 45 27.70 -44.68 18.78
N VAL A 46 28.49 -44.15 19.73
CA VAL A 46 28.77 -42.71 19.80
C VAL A 46 29.57 -42.36 18.54
N LYS A 47 28.88 -41.86 17.51
CA LYS A 47 29.52 -40.93 16.58
C LYS A 47 29.59 -39.60 17.30
N THR A 48 30.79 -39.26 17.78
CA THR A 48 31.18 -37.92 18.20
C THR A 48 30.73 -36.92 17.15
N GLY A 49 29.69 -36.15 17.45
CA GLY A 49 29.27 -35.02 16.63
C GLY A 49 30.37 -33.97 16.63
N ASP A 50 30.73 -33.52 15.43
CA ASP A 50 31.72 -32.48 15.19
C ASP A 50 31.45 -31.26 16.11
N PRO A 51 32.45 -30.71 16.82
CA PRO A 51 32.27 -29.54 17.69
C PRO A 51 31.76 -28.28 16.96
N LYS A 52 31.68 -28.32 15.62
CA LYS A 52 31.15 -27.28 14.73
C LYS A 52 29.63 -27.23 14.63
N THR A 53 28.89 -28.20 15.15
CA THR A 53 27.40 -28.26 15.04
C THR A 53 26.67 -28.15 16.37
N LYS A 54 27.39 -27.88 17.48
CA LYS A 54 26.77 -27.70 18.80
C LYS A 54 26.14 -26.29 18.89
N PRO A 55 24.87 -26.15 19.35
CA PRO A 55 24.26 -24.84 19.58
C PRO A 55 25.02 -24.05 20.66
N LEU A 56 25.08 -22.72 20.49
CA LEU A 56 25.77 -21.82 21.42
C LEU A 56 25.15 -21.89 22.82
N ASP A 57 26.01 -21.84 23.84
CA ASP A 57 25.52 -21.69 25.21
C ASP A 57 25.19 -20.22 25.55
N LYS A 58 24.57 -20.02 26.72
CA LYS A 58 24.14 -18.69 27.17
C LYS A 58 25.31 -17.74 27.43
N GLN A 59 26.47 -18.24 27.86
CA GLN A 59 27.64 -17.42 28.14
C GLN A 59 28.32 -16.98 26.83
N GLU A 60 28.39 -17.87 25.84
CA GLU A 60 28.90 -17.61 24.50
C GLU A 60 28.05 -16.58 23.76
N THR A 61 26.71 -16.68 23.87
CA THR A 61 25.79 -15.72 23.26
C THR A 61 25.91 -14.33 23.90
N GLN A 62 26.07 -14.27 25.22
CA GLN A 62 26.29 -13.00 25.93
C GLN A 62 27.63 -12.36 25.57
N ALA A 63 28.70 -13.14 25.44
CA ALA A 63 30.00 -12.64 25.03
C ALA A 63 29.98 -12.07 23.60
N ALA A 64 29.31 -12.75 22.66
CA ALA A 64 29.15 -12.26 21.30
C ALA A 64 28.28 -10.99 21.24
N ALA A 65 27.17 -10.94 22.00
CA ALA A 65 26.32 -9.76 22.12
C ALA A 65 27.09 -8.53 22.66
N LEU A 66 28.04 -8.73 23.59
CA LEU A 66 28.89 -7.66 24.09
C LEU A 66 29.83 -7.11 23.01
N LEU A 67 30.39 -7.96 22.14
CA LEU A 67 31.20 -7.51 21.00
C LEU A 67 30.36 -6.72 19.99
N ILE A 68 29.09 -7.09 19.79
CA ILE A 68 28.18 -6.34 18.92
C ILE A 68 27.85 -4.97 19.51
N ASN A 69 27.61 -4.88 20.82
CA ASN A 69 27.44 -3.58 21.48
C ASN A 69 28.71 -2.73 21.40
N GLN A 70 29.90 -3.33 21.54
CA GLN A 70 31.17 -2.63 21.37
C GLN A 70 31.37 -2.15 19.92
N LEU A 71 30.87 -2.89 18.94
CA LEU A 71 30.88 -2.49 17.54
C LEU A 71 29.96 -1.29 17.28
N GLU A 72 28.81 -1.27 17.94
CA GLU A 72 27.83 -0.18 17.89
C GLU A 72 28.39 1.11 18.53
N ASP A 73 29.14 0.99 19.63
CA ASP A 73 29.74 2.11 20.37
C ASP A 73 31.06 2.63 19.75
N ALA A 74 31.71 1.85 18.87
CA ALA A 74 33.00 2.20 18.29
C ALA A 74 32.87 3.33 17.24
N LYS A 75 33.47 4.49 17.54
CA LYS A 75 33.43 5.68 16.66
C LYS A 75 34.65 5.83 15.76
N ALA A 76 35.74 5.14 16.07
CA ALA A 76 36.98 5.17 15.30
C ALA A 76 37.13 3.89 14.45
N ASP A 77 37.58 4.05 13.21
CA ASP A 77 37.67 2.95 12.24
C ASP A 77 38.62 1.83 12.71
N ASP A 78 39.72 2.17 13.37
CA ASP A 78 40.68 1.19 13.91
C ASP A 78 40.07 0.35 15.04
N GLU A 79 39.24 0.96 15.88
CA GLU A 79 38.53 0.27 16.98
C GLU A 79 37.42 -0.63 16.43
N ARG A 80 36.67 -0.13 15.45
CA ARG A 80 35.61 -0.87 14.74
C ARG A 80 36.17 -2.10 14.03
N ASN A 81 37.28 -1.94 13.30
CA ASN A 81 37.97 -3.04 12.64
C ASN A 81 38.50 -4.08 13.63
N ALA A 82 39.04 -3.66 14.77
CA ALA A 82 39.50 -4.60 15.81
C ALA A 82 38.36 -5.44 16.41
N VAL A 83 37.14 -4.90 16.48
CA VAL A 83 35.95 -5.64 16.93
C VAL A 83 35.45 -6.58 15.83
N ILE A 84 35.46 -6.15 14.56
CA ILE A 84 35.10 -6.98 13.40
C ILE A 84 36.00 -8.22 13.31
N GLU A 85 37.32 -8.09 13.45
CA GLU A 85 38.23 -9.23 13.42
C GLU A 85 37.92 -10.22 14.55
N LYS A 86 37.63 -9.74 15.77
CA LYS A 86 37.22 -10.61 16.90
C LYS A 86 35.92 -11.34 16.61
N LEU A 87 34.95 -10.71 15.95
CA LEU A 87 33.69 -11.34 15.56
C LEU A 87 33.87 -12.40 14.47
N VAL A 88 34.81 -12.18 13.54
CA VAL A 88 35.20 -13.17 12.50
C VAL A 88 35.92 -14.36 13.12
N GLU A 89 36.83 -14.14 14.08
CA GLU A 89 37.57 -15.19 14.79
C GLU A 89 36.67 -16.17 15.56
N LEU A 90 35.47 -15.74 15.99
CA LEU A 90 34.47 -16.62 16.61
C LEU A 90 33.95 -17.71 15.64
N GLY A 91 34.03 -17.46 14.32
CA GLY A 91 33.87 -18.46 13.29
C GLY A 91 32.42 -18.92 12.99
N PRO A 92 32.26 -19.97 12.18
CA PRO A 92 30.99 -20.31 11.52
C PRO A 92 29.87 -20.75 12.46
N ARG A 93 30.20 -21.14 13.69
CA ARG A 93 29.19 -21.58 14.67
C ARG A 93 28.29 -20.44 15.17
N TYR A 94 28.73 -19.19 14.99
CA TYR A 94 27.98 -18.00 15.40
C TYR A 94 27.12 -17.40 14.28
N LEU A 95 27.15 -17.96 13.06
CA LEU A 95 26.43 -17.41 11.90
C LEU A 95 24.92 -17.29 12.12
N ASP A 96 24.28 -18.30 12.71
CA ASP A 96 22.83 -18.25 12.96
C ASP A 96 22.47 -17.18 14.00
N PHE A 97 23.32 -16.97 15.00
CA PHE A 97 23.18 -15.88 15.95
C PHE A 97 23.37 -14.53 15.26
N TYR A 98 24.37 -14.39 14.40
CA TYR A 98 24.64 -13.15 13.68
C TYR A 98 23.53 -12.77 12.68
N ARG A 99 22.96 -13.76 11.98
CA ARG A 99 21.84 -13.55 11.05
C ARG A 99 20.54 -13.14 11.74
N ALA A 100 20.41 -13.45 13.04
CA ALA A 100 19.26 -13.06 13.84
C ALA A 100 19.36 -11.63 14.41
N ILE A 101 20.47 -10.92 14.19
CA ILE A 101 20.65 -9.55 14.66
C ILE A 101 20.00 -8.58 13.68
N ASP A 102 18.93 -7.93 14.15
CA ASP A 102 18.19 -6.90 13.42
C ASP A 102 18.48 -5.53 14.03
N ARG A 103 19.73 -5.06 13.89
CA ARG A 103 20.18 -3.74 14.37
C ARG A 103 20.78 -2.95 13.22
N GLU A 104 20.21 -1.78 12.93
CA GLU A 104 20.54 -0.99 11.74
C GLU A 104 21.97 -0.44 11.79
N GLU A 105 22.45 -0.07 12.97
CA GLU A 105 23.74 0.60 13.20
C GLU A 105 24.95 -0.27 12.84
N VAL A 106 24.80 -1.58 12.96
CA VAL A 106 25.87 -2.59 12.72
C VAL A 106 25.55 -3.51 11.55
N ALA A 107 24.45 -3.29 10.82
CA ALA A 107 23.96 -4.21 9.79
C ALA A 107 25.00 -4.48 8.68
N LEU A 108 25.66 -3.44 8.19
CA LEU A 108 26.69 -3.57 7.14
C LEU A 108 27.94 -4.31 7.64
N ASP A 109 28.37 -4.06 8.87
CA ASP A 109 29.51 -4.76 9.47
C ASP A 109 29.19 -6.22 9.73
N MET A 110 27.99 -6.51 10.24
CA MET A 110 27.54 -7.89 10.47
C MET A 110 27.40 -8.64 9.15
N MET A 111 26.93 -8.00 8.08
CA MET A 111 26.95 -8.58 6.74
C MET A 111 28.38 -8.88 6.26
N PHE A 112 29.34 -8.01 6.53
CA PHE A 112 30.75 -8.24 6.21
C PHE A 112 31.33 -9.42 7.02
N VAL A 113 31.10 -9.47 8.33
CA VAL A 113 31.51 -10.56 9.22
C VAL A 113 30.94 -11.89 8.75
N ILE A 114 29.63 -11.96 8.50
CA ILE A 114 28.93 -13.18 8.03
C ILE A 114 29.55 -13.66 6.72
N ARG A 115 29.67 -12.78 5.71
CA ARG A 115 30.22 -13.16 4.39
C ARG A 115 31.67 -13.58 4.46
N ARG A 116 32.47 -12.97 5.34
CA ARG A 116 33.88 -13.31 5.51
C ARG A 116 34.04 -14.68 6.16
N ILE A 117 33.28 -14.96 7.21
CA ILE A 117 33.24 -16.29 7.84
C ILE A 117 32.77 -17.35 6.82
N GLU A 118 31.72 -17.07 6.04
CA GLU A 118 31.22 -17.98 5.00
C GLU A 118 32.28 -18.28 3.93
N ARG A 119 33.01 -17.25 3.48
CA ARG A 119 34.09 -17.38 2.49
C ARG A 119 35.28 -18.17 3.03
N GLU A 120 35.73 -17.87 4.24
CA GLU A 120 36.88 -18.54 4.87
C GLU A 120 36.60 -20.00 5.22
N ASN A 121 35.31 -20.40 5.28
CA ASN A 121 34.89 -21.76 5.64
C ASN A 121 34.13 -22.51 4.53
N ASP A 122 34.08 -21.98 3.31
CA ASP A 122 33.37 -22.55 2.12
C ASP A 122 31.90 -22.93 2.40
N ILE A 123 31.19 -22.07 3.15
CA ILE A 123 29.78 -22.27 3.50
C ILE A 123 28.91 -21.56 2.46
N ARG A 124 28.12 -22.32 1.69
CA ARG A 124 27.16 -21.75 0.74
C ARG A 124 25.85 -21.35 1.45
N PRO A 125 25.23 -20.21 1.10
CA PRO A 125 23.94 -19.84 1.65
C PRO A 125 22.88 -20.87 1.26
N VAL A 126 22.06 -21.30 2.23
CA VAL A 126 20.95 -22.23 2.00
C VAL A 126 19.87 -21.47 1.23
N GLU A 127 19.67 -21.81 -0.04
CA GLU A 127 18.48 -21.42 -0.80
C GLU A 127 17.26 -22.03 -0.11
N THR A 128 16.33 -21.18 0.33
CA THR A 128 14.99 -21.58 0.77
C THR A 128 14.27 -22.28 -0.38
N VAL A 129 14.10 -23.59 -0.28
CA VAL A 129 13.33 -24.42 -1.21
C VAL A 129 11.87 -23.98 -1.18
N GLU A 130 11.41 -23.29 -2.22
CA GLU A 130 9.99 -23.24 -2.57
C GLU A 130 9.52 -24.67 -2.87
N LYS A 131 8.46 -25.09 -2.18
CA LYS A 131 7.78 -26.36 -2.45
C LYS A 131 6.98 -26.22 -3.74
N ASP A 132 7.50 -26.78 -4.83
CA ASP A 132 6.71 -27.08 -6.03
C ASP A 132 5.87 -28.35 -5.79
N ASP A 133 4.56 -28.23 -5.95
CA ASP A 133 3.68 -29.38 -6.19
C ASP A 133 3.62 -29.64 -7.71
N PRO A 134 3.69 -30.92 -8.15
CA PRO A 134 3.98 -31.27 -9.54
C PRO A 134 2.71 -31.53 -10.34
N LEU A 135 2.70 -31.15 -11.62
CA LEU A 135 1.99 -31.86 -12.71
C LEU A 135 2.23 -31.21 -14.08
N GLY A 136 2.73 -31.99 -15.04
CA GLY A 136 2.35 -31.81 -16.46
C GLY A 136 3.44 -31.58 -17.51
N THR A 137 4.29 -32.58 -17.70
CA THR A 137 5.06 -32.98 -18.91
C THR A 137 4.82 -32.28 -20.28
N GLY A 138 5.91 -31.94 -20.98
CA GLY A 138 5.89 -31.68 -22.44
C GLY A 138 7.20 -31.20 -23.09
N LYS A 139 8.14 -32.13 -23.36
CA LYS A 139 9.25 -32.14 -24.34
C LYS A 139 9.76 -30.83 -24.99
N THR A 140 10.99 -30.47 -24.59
CA THR A 140 12.19 -30.06 -25.37
C THR A 140 12.03 -29.34 -26.71
N GLU A 141 12.56 -28.11 -26.79
CA GLU A 141 13.60 -27.71 -27.76
C GLU A 141 14.19 -26.33 -27.39
N GLY A 142 15.52 -26.21 -27.48
CA GLY A 142 16.24 -24.93 -27.35
C GLY A 142 16.99 -24.74 -26.03
N ALA A 143 18.12 -25.42 -25.85
CA ALA A 143 19.13 -25.07 -24.86
C ALA A 143 19.80 -23.73 -25.26
N GLY A 144 19.09 -22.62 -25.04
CA GLY A 144 19.69 -21.32 -24.81
C GLY A 144 20.06 -21.28 -23.34
N GLN A 145 21.31 -21.62 -23.03
CA GLN A 145 21.89 -21.38 -21.72
C GLN A 145 21.83 -19.87 -21.48
N ILE A 146 20.77 -19.39 -20.84
CA ILE A 146 20.73 -18.04 -20.27
C ILE A 146 21.72 -18.11 -19.11
N THR A 147 22.99 -17.87 -19.43
CA THR A 147 23.95 -17.42 -18.45
C THR A 147 23.33 -16.16 -17.85
N GLY A 148 22.85 -16.24 -16.61
CA GLY A 148 22.78 -15.06 -15.75
C GLY A 148 24.12 -14.32 -15.85
N PRO A 149 24.16 -13.00 -15.59
CA PRO A 149 25.37 -12.21 -15.77
C PRO A 149 26.53 -12.97 -15.13
N LYS A 150 27.47 -13.43 -15.97
CA LYS A 150 28.69 -14.10 -15.51
C LYS A 150 29.30 -13.15 -14.49
N ASP A 151 29.54 -13.65 -13.28
CA ASP A 151 30.31 -12.89 -12.30
C ASP A 151 31.61 -12.44 -13.00
N PRO A 152 31.87 -11.13 -13.07
CA PRO A 152 33.06 -10.62 -13.73
C PRO A 152 34.32 -11.19 -13.07
N ASP A 153 35.24 -11.65 -13.91
CA ASP A 153 36.55 -12.15 -13.52
C ASP A 153 37.47 -10.93 -13.27
N TYR A 154 37.87 -10.72 -12.01
CA TYR A 154 38.66 -9.58 -11.59
C TYR A 154 40.12 -9.97 -11.38
N SER A 155 41.05 -9.17 -11.89
CA SER A 155 42.47 -9.30 -11.57
C SER A 155 42.69 -9.24 -10.04
N HIS A 156 43.40 -10.22 -9.50
CA HIS A 156 43.70 -10.32 -8.06
C HIS A 156 44.94 -9.50 -7.65
N ASP A 157 45.58 -8.81 -8.58
CA ASP A 157 46.81 -8.05 -8.33
C ASP A 157 46.50 -6.61 -7.91
N LYS A 158 46.98 -6.24 -6.71
CA LYS A 158 46.72 -4.95 -6.05
C LYS A 158 47.28 -3.74 -6.82
N GLU A 159 48.20 -3.99 -7.75
CA GLU A 159 48.87 -2.98 -8.60
C GLU A 159 48.18 -2.81 -9.97
N ASP A 160 47.23 -3.70 -10.31
CA ASP A 160 46.52 -3.75 -11.61
C ASP A 160 45.03 -3.39 -11.48
N PHE A 161 44.67 -2.47 -10.58
CA PHE A 161 43.31 -1.91 -10.53
C PHE A 161 43.04 -1.09 -11.79
N ASN A 162 42.65 -1.78 -12.86
CA ASN A 162 42.45 -1.20 -14.17
C ASN A 162 41.16 -0.38 -14.15
N ARG A 163 41.27 0.92 -14.42
CA ARG A 163 40.12 1.86 -14.41
C ARG A 163 38.95 1.36 -15.28
N SER A 164 39.24 0.64 -16.37
CA SER A 164 38.21 0.04 -17.22
C SER A 164 37.42 -1.08 -16.52
N GLU A 165 38.06 -1.89 -15.67
CA GLU A 165 37.39 -2.96 -14.92
C GLU A 165 36.50 -2.39 -13.82
N VAL A 166 36.94 -1.30 -13.19
CA VAL A 166 36.14 -0.55 -12.22
C VAL A 166 34.95 0.13 -12.90
N GLU A 167 35.12 0.76 -14.07
CA GLU A 167 34.00 1.34 -14.82
C GLU A 167 33.00 0.26 -15.28
N GLN A 168 33.47 -0.93 -15.66
CA GLN A 168 32.61 -2.05 -16.02
C GLN A 168 31.85 -2.61 -14.81
N PHE A 169 32.50 -2.71 -13.65
CA PHE A 169 31.83 -3.04 -12.39
C PHE A 169 30.75 -2.01 -12.03
N LEU A 170 31.05 -0.72 -12.16
CA LEU A 170 30.10 0.36 -11.90
C LEU A 170 28.91 0.30 -12.87
N ALA A 171 29.13 -0.01 -14.14
CA ALA A 171 28.03 -0.19 -15.11
C ALA A 171 27.09 -1.35 -14.70
N VAL A 172 27.63 -2.47 -14.21
CA VAL A 172 26.83 -3.58 -13.69
C VAL A 172 26.05 -3.17 -12.43
N ARG A 173 26.68 -2.42 -11.52
CA ARG A 173 26.00 -1.92 -10.32
C ARG A 173 24.92 -0.90 -10.63
N LEU A 174 25.11 -0.06 -11.64
CA LEU A 174 24.09 0.86 -12.11
C LEU A 174 22.86 0.10 -12.64
N ALA A 175 23.07 -0.90 -13.50
CA ALA A 175 21.99 -1.75 -14.01
C ALA A 175 21.26 -2.49 -12.88
N GLN A 176 22.00 -2.99 -11.89
CA GLN A 176 21.43 -3.65 -10.71
C GLN A 176 20.62 -2.68 -9.84
N ALA A 177 21.13 -1.48 -9.58
CA ALA A 177 20.42 -0.45 -8.84
C ALA A 177 19.14 -0.02 -9.58
N GLN A 178 19.19 0.07 -10.91
CA GLN A 178 18.02 0.36 -11.73
C GLN A 178 16.94 -0.73 -11.59
N GLN A 179 17.35 -2.00 -11.62
CA GLN A 179 16.43 -3.12 -11.42
C GLN A 179 15.85 -3.16 -10.00
N MET A 180 16.63 -2.79 -8.98
CA MET A 180 16.15 -2.64 -7.60
C MET A 180 15.13 -1.52 -7.48
N LEU A 181 15.36 -0.41 -8.18
CA LEU A 181 14.43 0.71 -8.23
C LEU A 181 13.12 0.32 -8.92
N ASP A 182 13.21 -0.36 -10.07
CA ASP A 182 12.04 -0.84 -10.82
C ASP A 182 11.24 -1.93 -10.06
N SER A 183 11.90 -2.68 -9.15
CA SER A 183 11.27 -3.67 -8.27
C SER A 183 10.78 -3.11 -6.93
N GLY A 184 10.84 -1.80 -6.73
CA GLY A 184 10.29 -1.13 -5.55
C GLY A 184 11.22 -1.07 -4.33
N ARG A 185 12.48 -1.48 -4.46
CA ARG A 185 13.49 -1.47 -3.39
C ARG A 185 14.30 -0.18 -3.42
N HIS A 186 13.64 0.96 -3.23
CA HIS A 186 14.21 2.29 -3.45
C HIS A 186 15.41 2.59 -2.54
N ASP A 187 15.34 2.27 -1.24
CA ASP A 187 16.45 2.53 -0.32
C ASP A 187 17.68 1.65 -0.63
N ALA A 188 17.46 0.40 -1.03
CA ALA A 188 18.54 -0.48 -1.46
C ALA A 188 19.17 0.02 -2.78
N ALA A 189 18.36 0.46 -3.74
CA ALA A 189 18.84 1.06 -4.99
C ALA A 189 19.67 2.32 -4.72
N ARG A 190 19.20 3.18 -3.80
CA ARG A 190 19.93 4.38 -3.36
C ARG A 190 21.27 4.04 -2.74
N GLN A 191 21.29 3.12 -1.77
CA GLN A 191 22.53 2.70 -1.09
C GLN A 191 23.55 2.11 -2.07
N VAL A 192 23.11 1.30 -3.04
CA VAL A 192 24.00 0.74 -4.08
C VAL A 192 24.59 1.85 -4.94
N ALA A 193 23.79 2.85 -5.32
CA ALA A 193 24.26 3.98 -6.13
C ALA A 193 25.19 4.93 -5.35
N GLU A 194 24.88 5.24 -4.09
CA GLU A 194 25.72 6.06 -3.20
C GLU A 194 27.07 5.37 -2.95
N ALA A 195 27.07 4.06 -2.70
CA ALA A 195 28.29 3.27 -2.55
C ALA A 195 29.12 3.25 -3.84
N ALA A 196 28.47 3.15 -5.01
CA ALA A 196 29.14 3.15 -6.31
C ALA A 196 29.84 4.48 -6.63
N ILE A 197 29.21 5.62 -6.34
CA ILE A 197 29.84 6.94 -6.50
C ILE A 197 30.98 7.14 -5.50
N THR A 198 30.83 6.64 -4.27
CA THR A 198 31.88 6.72 -3.25
C THR A 198 33.14 5.94 -3.65
N LEU A 199 32.97 4.80 -4.34
CA LEU A 199 34.06 3.97 -4.85
C LEU A 199 34.86 4.63 -5.98
N LEU A 200 34.21 5.39 -6.87
CA LEU A 200 34.90 6.14 -7.93
C LEU A 200 34.19 7.47 -8.24
N PRO A 201 34.53 8.56 -7.53
CA PRO A 201 33.85 9.84 -7.66
C PRO A 201 34.05 10.54 -9.01
N ASP A 202 35.10 10.16 -9.76
CA ASP A 202 35.44 10.69 -11.09
C ASP A 202 34.99 9.77 -12.24
N SER A 203 34.01 8.89 -11.98
CA SER A 203 33.42 8.01 -12.98
C SER A 203 32.62 8.80 -14.03
N ARG A 204 32.67 8.37 -15.29
CA ARG A 204 31.81 8.88 -16.37
C ARG A 204 30.32 8.62 -16.12
N LEU A 205 30.00 7.60 -15.32
CA LEU A 205 28.63 7.18 -14.98
C LEU A 205 28.03 7.97 -13.81
N ARG A 206 28.79 8.90 -13.21
CA ARG A 206 28.35 9.64 -12.02
C ARG A 206 27.01 10.35 -12.23
N GLY A 207 26.82 10.99 -13.38
CA GLY A 207 25.55 11.66 -13.69
C GLY A 207 24.35 10.71 -13.71
N GLU A 208 24.56 9.45 -14.10
CA GLU A 208 23.50 8.43 -14.11
C GLU A 208 23.20 7.90 -12.71
N PHE A 209 24.22 7.73 -11.87
CA PHE A 209 24.04 7.38 -10.46
C PHE A 209 23.39 8.52 -9.65
N ASP A 210 23.80 9.78 -9.85
CA ASP A 210 23.19 10.95 -9.19
C ASP A 210 21.71 11.08 -9.56
N ALA A 211 21.37 10.82 -10.84
CA ALA A 211 19.99 10.77 -11.31
C ALA A 211 19.20 9.62 -10.66
N LEU A 212 19.82 8.43 -10.52
CA LEU A 212 19.20 7.27 -9.87
C LEU A 212 18.97 7.52 -8.38
N ILE A 213 19.93 8.10 -7.66
CA ILE A 213 19.79 8.48 -6.25
C ILE A 213 18.65 9.47 -6.08
N SER A 214 18.60 10.51 -6.91
CA SER A 214 17.51 11.50 -6.89
C SER A 214 16.15 10.84 -7.14
N LYS A 215 16.10 9.89 -8.08
CA LYS A 215 14.90 9.10 -8.38
C LYS A 215 14.49 8.21 -7.21
N ALA A 216 15.42 7.47 -6.64
CA ALA A 216 15.19 6.57 -5.50
C ALA A 216 14.71 7.33 -4.26
N ARG A 217 15.33 8.48 -3.97
CA ARG A 217 14.97 9.39 -2.87
C ARG A 217 13.57 9.96 -3.06
N GLY A 218 13.26 10.41 -4.28
CA GLY A 218 11.91 10.88 -4.59
C GLY A 218 10.87 9.76 -4.41
N GLU A 219 11.16 8.55 -4.90
CA GLU A 219 10.22 7.43 -4.86
C GLU A 219 9.96 6.89 -3.45
N SER A 220 10.92 6.96 -2.52
CA SER A 220 10.70 6.60 -1.12
C SER A 220 9.93 7.67 -0.34
N GLN A 221 10.08 8.94 -0.71
CA GLN A 221 9.49 10.06 0.02
C GLN A 221 8.07 10.41 -0.46
N ALA A 222 7.70 10.11 -1.71
CA ALA A 222 6.45 10.57 -2.31
C ALA A 222 5.17 10.13 -1.57
N ASP A 223 5.14 8.90 -1.05
CA ASP A 223 4.00 8.38 -0.27
C ASP A 223 3.84 9.11 1.09
N LEU A 224 4.94 9.69 1.59
CA LEU A 224 5.00 10.42 2.86
C LEU A 224 4.87 11.94 2.69
N ILE A 225 4.86 12.43 1.45
CA ILE A 225 5.01 13.85 1.13
C ILE A 225 3.68 14.47 0.68
N VAL A 226 2.96 13.87 -0.29
CA VAL A 226 1.70 14.43 -0.77
C VAL A 226 0.59 13.39 -0.75
N ALA A 227 -0.45 13.66 0.05
CA ALA A 227 -1.67 12.89 0.04
C ALA A 227 -2.67 13.47 -0.96
N GLY A 228 -3.25 12.60 -1.80
CA GLY A 228 -4.31 12.95 -2.73
C GLY A 228 -5.68 12.56 -2.20
N THR A 229 -6.64 13.49 -2.19
CA THR A 229 -8.06 13.14 -2.11
C THR A 229 -8.80 13.67 -3.32
N ILE A 230 -9.87 12.99 -3.71
CA ILE A 230 -10.64 13.33 -4.91
C ILE A 230 -12.13 13.38 -4.56
N SER A 231 -12.82 14.35 -5.15
CA SER A 231 -14.27 14.42 -5.16
C SER A 231 -14.76 14.61 -6.60
N LEU A 232 -15.94 14.07 -6.88
CA LEU A 232 -16.60 14.18 -8.17
C LEU A 232 -17.76 15.15 -8.03
N GLN A 233 -17.89 16.07 -8.98
CA GLN A 233 -18.98 17.04 -8.99
C GLN A 233 -19.67 17.07 -10.35
N PRO A 234 -21.01 16.94 -10.39
CA PRO A 234 -21.90 16.58 -9.27
C PRO A 234 -21.74 15.11 -8.83
N GLU A 235 -22.17 14.79 -7.60
CA GLU A 235 -22.14 13.42 -7.05
C GLU A 235 -23.09 12.45 -7.81
N ASN A 236 -24.13 13.02 -8.42
CA ASN A 236 -25.09 12.31 -9.26
C ASN A 236 -25.24 13.06 -10.58
N LEU A 237 -25.12 12.33 -11.69
CA LEU A 237 -25.29 12.83 -13.05
C LEU A 237 -26.64 12.40 -13.61
N GLN A 238 -27.10 13.13 -14.62
CA GLN A 238 -28.27 12.75 -15.41
C GLN A 238 -27.98 12.97 -16.89
N TYR A 239 -28.48 12.09 -17.76
CA TYR A 239 -28.44 12.33 -19.21
C TYR A 239 -29.34 13.50 -19.62
N ALA A 240 -28.84 14.36 -20.51
CA ALA A 240 -29.59 15.51 -21.03
C ALA A 240 -30.72 15.12 -21.99
N SER A 241 -30.63 13.94 -22.62
CA SER A 241 -31.68 13.38 -23.48
C SER A 241 -31.62 11.86 -23.53
N ASP A 242 -32.65 11.22 -24.07
CA ASP A 242 -32.73 9.77 -24.28
C ASP A 242 -32.05 9.29 -25.58
N LYS A 243 -31.38 10.19 -26.31
CA LYS A 243 -30.71 9.88 -27.57
C LYS A 243 -29.37 9.16 -27.35
N LYS A 244 -28.97 8.31 -28.31
CA LYS A 244 -27.62 7.74 -28.33
C LYS A 244 -26.58 8.85 -28.38
N GLY A 245 -25.53 8.74 -27.54
CA GLY A 245 -24.47 9.76 -27.44
C GLY A 245 -24.92 11.06 -26.75
N ALA A 246 -26.05 11.06 -26.02
CA ALA A 246 -26.45 12.22 -25.24
C ALA A 246 -25.40 12.57 -24.18
N LEU A 247 -25.08 13.86 -24.09
CA LEU A 247 -24.25 14.41 -23.03
C LEU A 247 -24.97 14.36 -21.67
N PHE A 248 -24.22 14.52 -20.59
CA PHE A 248 -24.80 14.78 -19.28
C PHE A 248 -25.43 16.18 -19.22
N ALA A 249 -26.52 16.30 -18.46
CA ALA A 249 -27.21 17.58 -18.19
C ALA A 249 -26.34 18.55 -17.39
N SER A 250 -25.38 18.04 -16.63
CA SER A 250 -24.37 18.80 -15.90
C SER A 250 -22.99 18.27 -16.25
N ALA A 251 -22.02 19.18 -16.43
CA ALA A 251 -20.65 18.80 -16.72
C ALA A 251 -20.04 18.07 -15.52
N LEU A 252 -19.42 16.90 -15.78
CA LEU A 252 -18.68 16.18 -14.76
C LEU A 252 -17.30 16.82 -14.58
N GLN A 253 -16.96 17.12 -13.33
CA GLN A 253 -15.68 17.67 -12.95
C GLN A 253 -15.08 16.85 -11.82
N ILE A 254 -13.76 16.71 -11.85
CA ILE A 254 -12.98 16.16 -10.76
C ILE A 254 -12.38 17.32 -9.97
N ARG A 255 -12.54 17.30 -8.65
CA ARG A 255 -11.73 18.12 -7.74
C ARG A 255 -10.72 17.23 -7.05
N CYS A 256 -9.45 17.44 -7.35
CA CYS A 256 -8.32 16.81 -6.71
C CYS A 256 -7.78 17.76 -5.63
N PHE A 257 -7.65 17.26 -4.41
CA PHE A 257 -7.01 17.97 -3.32
C PHE A 257 -5.66 17.30 -3.05
N LEU A 258 -4.60 18.11 -3.11
CA LEU A 258 -3.24 17.71 -2.79
C LEU A 258 -2.89 18.31 -1.44
N LYS A 259 -2.53 17.48 -0.47
CA LYS A 259 -2.11 17.94 0.85
C LYS A 259 -0.64 17.61 1.07
N ASN A 260 0.17 18.61 1.41
CA ASN A 260 1.53 18.37 1.90
C ASN A 260 1.44 17.80 3.32
N VAL A 261 1.83 16.54 3.47
CA VAL A 261 1.86 15.83 4.76
C VAL A 261 3.26 15.76 5.37
N SER A 262 4.25 16.33 4.68
CA SER A 262 5.62 16.44 5.18
C SER A 262 5.78 17.59 6.18
N LYS A 263 6.96 17.66 6.79
CA LYS A 263 7.35 18.73 7.73
C LYS A 263 7.95 19.95 7.03
N ASP A 264 8.27 19.83 5.75
CA ASP A 264 8.99 20.83 4.97
C ASP A 264 8.12 21.36 3.82
N PRO A 265 8.36 22.60 3.35
CA PRO A 265 7.66 23.13 2.19
C PRO A 265 8.09 22.39 0.91
N ILE A 266 7.14 22.19 0.00
CA ILE A 266 7.38 21.52 -1.29
C ILE A 266 6.85 22.40 -2.40
N THR A 267 7.59 22.46 -3.50
CA THR A 267 7.17 23.19 -4.69
C THR A 267 6.78 22.22 -5.79
N LEU A 268 5.53 22.27 -6.26
CA LEU A 268 5.01 21.48 -7.36
C LEU A 268 4.92 22.34 -8.63
N ARG A 269 5.75 22.05 -9.62
CA ARG A 269 5.62 22.63 -10.97
C ARG A 269 4.75 21.71 -11.80
N LEU A 270 3.46 22.06 -11.88
CA LEU A 270 2.49 21.25 -12.61
C LEU A 270 2.67 21.35 -14.14
N TYR A 271 3.26 22.44 -14.61
CA TYR A 271 3.57 22.69 -16.02
C TYR A 271 5.01 23.19 -16.18
N GLU A 272 5.88 22.41 -16.84
CA GLU A 272 7.25 22.82 -17.19
C GLU A 272 7.49 22.97 -18.71
N GLY A 273 6.44 22.83 -19.54
CA GLY A 273 6.51 22.89 -21.01
C GLY A 273 6.14 21.57 -21.69
N GLU A 274 6.13 21.57 -23.03
CA GLU A 274 5.71 20.42 -23.86
C GLU A 274 6.48 19.14 -23.49
N GLY A 275 5.75 18.06 -23.19
CA GLY A 275 6.32 16.75 -22.86
C GLY A 275 6.75 16.57 -21.39
N LYS A 276 6.70 17.62 -20.57
CA LYS A 276 6.96 17.56 -19.10
C LYS A 276 5.75 17.98 -18.26
N GLU A 277 4.57 17.93 -18.85
CA GLU A 277 3.33 18.32 -18.21
C GLU A 277 2.93 17.27 -17.18
N SER A 278 2.46 17.70 -16.01
CA SER A 278 1.88 16.78 -15.05
C SER A 278 0.61 16.16 -15.63
N ILE A 279 0.46 14.84 -15.50
CA ILE A 279 -0.62 14.08 -16.13
C ILE A 279 -1.51 13.50 -15.05
N LEU A 280 -2.80 13.82 -15.12
CA LEU A 280 -3.83 13.08 -14.39
C LEU A 280 -4.28 11.89 -15.25
N GLN A 281 -3.98 10.68 -14.77
CA GLN A 281 -4.42 9.43 -15.39
C GLN A 281 -5.70 8.97 -14.71
N LEU A 282 -6.74 8.70 -15.50
CA LEU A 282 -8.03 8.23 -15.05
C LEU A 282 -8.33 6.87 -15.67
N ALA A 283 -8.51 5.85 -14.85
CA ALA A 283 -9.16 4.61 -15.25
C ALA A 283 -10.65 4.73 -14.90
N VAL A 284 -11.49 4.66 -15.94
CA VAL A 284 -12.93 4.85 -15.82
C VAL A 284 -13.62 3.53 -16.11
N THR A 285 -14.37 3.03 -15.14
CA THR A 285 -15.25 1.88 -15.34
C THR A 285 -16.69 2.38 -15.35
N TYR A 286 -17.40 2.12 -16.44
CA TYR A 286 -18.82 2.39 -16.54
C TYR A 286 -19.60 1.09 -16.42
N GLU A 287 -20.50 1.02 -15.46
CA GLU A 287 -21.40 -0.11 -15.27
C GLU A 287 -22.84 0.34 -15.42
N GLN A 288 -23.60 -0.35 -16.27
CA GLN A 288 -25.03 -0.14 -16.41
C GLN A 288 -25.77 -1.27 -15.73
N LEU A 289 -26.53 -0.92 -14.69
CA LEU A 289 -27.36 -1.80 -13.89
C LEU A 289 -28.82 -1.58 -14.28
N ASP A 290 -29.46 -2.59 -14.88
CA ASP A 290 -30.91 -2.56 -15.02
C ASP A 290 -31.60 -3.07 -13.75
N TYR A 291 -32.88 -2.73 -13.58
CA TYR A 291 -33.69 -3.19 -12.43
C TYR A 291 -33.98 -4.71 -12.48
N GLY A 292 -33.61 -5.39 -13.58
CA GLY A 292 -33.63 -6.84 -13.71
C GLY A 292 -32.37 -7.53 -13.15
N GLY A 293 -31.36 -6.75 -12.75
CA GLY A 293 -30.10 -7.25 -12.22
C GLY A 293 -29.06 -7.58 -13.29
N ASN A 294 -29.29 -7.24 -14.56
CA ASN A 294 -28.29 -7.39 -15.59
C ASN A 294 -27.26 -6.25 -15.51
N VAL A 295 -26.00 -6.61 -15.71
CA VAL A 295 -24.87 -5.67 -15.67
C VAL A 295 -24.18 -5.66 -17.03
N MET A 296 -23.95 -4.47 -17.55
CA MET A 296 -23.02 -4.25 -18.66
C MET A 296 -21.87 -3.38 -18.16
N THR A 297 -20.64 -3.87 -18.31
CA THR A 297 -19.43 -3.18 -17.85
C THR A 297 -18.58 -2.77 -19.03
N GLN A 298 -18.05 -1.54 -18.99
CA GLN A 298 -17.07 -1.03 -19.91
C GLN A 298 -15.94 -0.34 -19.16
N ARG A 299 -14.75 -0.35 -19.76
CA ARG A 299 -13.55 0.26 -19.18
C ARG A 299 -12.85 1.12 -20.21
N GLY A 300 -12.43 2.30 -19.79
CA GLY A 300 -11.65 3.24 -20.59
C GLY A 300 -10.56 3.88 -19.75
N ASN A 301 -9.52 4.38 -20.42
CA ASN A 301 -8.46 5.15 -19.79
C ASN A 301 -8.39 6.54 -20.43
N VAL A 302 -8.34 7.57 -19.60
CA VAL A 302 -8.21 8.97 -20.03
C VAL A 302 -6.94 9.56 -19.43
N ARG A 303 -6.19 10.32 -20.22
CA ARG A 303 -5.03 11.09 -19.75
C ARG A 303 -5.33 12.55 -19.96
N LEU A 304 -5.29 13.30 -18.87
CA LEU A 304 -5.57 14.74 -18.87
C LEU A 304 -4.27 15.47 -18.51
N PRO A 305 -3.65 16.19 -19.47
CA PRO A 305 -2.56 17.09 -19.13
C PRO A 305 -3.10 18.23 -18.29
N ILE A 306 -2.38 18.59 -17.22
CA ILE A 306 -2.72 19.74 -16.40
C ILE A 306 -2.17 20.97 -17.09
N THR A 307 -3.01 21.60 -17.91
CA THR A 307 -2.69 22.84 -18.61
C THR A 307 -2.90 24.05 -17.70
N GLY A 308 -1.89 24.92 -17.61
CA GLY A 308 -2.06 26.27 -17.04
C GLY A 308 -1.83 26.44 -15.52
N GLY A 309 -0.91 25.71 -14.90
CA GLY A 309 -0.58 25.90 -13.48
C GLY A 309 0.78 26.59 -13.26
N ALA A 310 0.78 27.68 -12.48
CA ALA A 310 1.99 28.24 -11.89
C ALA A 310 2.66 27.22 -10.96
N SER A 311 3.95 27.41 -10.66
CA SER A 311 4.64 26.69 -9.59
C SER A 311 3.87 26.88 -8.27
N ILE A 312 3.37 25.80 -7.66
CA ILE A 312 2.63 25.86 -6.40
C ILE A 312 3.60 25.53 -5.29
N GLN A 313 3.75 26.42 -4.31
CA GLN A 313 4.46 26.11 -3.08
C GLN A 313 3.44 25.69 -2.02
N LEU A 314 3.58 24.47 -1.51
CA LEU A 314 2.76 23.90 -0.45
C LEU A 314 3.55 23.90 0.86
N GLN A 315 3.11 24.69 1.83
CA GLN A 315 3.63 24.64 3.19
C GLN A 315 3.23 23.33 3.89
N PRO A 316 3.91 22.95 4.98
CA PRO A 316 3.54 21.78 5.78
C PRO A 316 2.06 21.83 6.19
N ASN A 317 1.32 20.75 5.95
CA ASN A 317 -0.13 20.61 6.16
C ASN A 317 -1.04 21.49 5.28
N GLU A 318 -0.49 22.25 4.33
CA GLU A 318 -1.29 23.01 3.37
C GLU A 318 -1.93 22.09 2.34
N SER A 319 -3.14 22.46 1.92
CA SER A 319 -3.90 21.77 0.89
C SER A 319 -4.10 22.68 -0.31
N TYR A 320 -3.90 22.15 -1.50
CA TYR A 320 -4.22 22.80 -2.77
C TYR A 320 -5.34 22.06 -3.49
N GLU A 321 -6.32 22.81 -3.98
CA GLU A 321 -7.44 22.29 -4.76
C GLU A 321 -7.18 22.53 -6.26
N MET A 322 -7.27 21.46 -7.03
CA MET A 322 -7.23 21.47 -8.48
C MET A 322 -8.55 20.97 -9.03
N THR A 323 -9.19 21.75 -9.88
CA THR A 323 -10.40 21.32 -10.59
C THR A 323 -10.06 20.96 -12.03
N VAL A 324 -10.42 19.75 -12.45
CA VAL A 324 -10.19 19.23 -13.80
C VAL A 324 -11.54 18.92 -14.44
N PRO A 325 -11.93 19.62 -15.51
CA PRO A 325 -13.16 19.30 -16.24
C PRO A 325 -12.98 18.00 -17.03
N LEU A 326 -14.00 17.13 -17.02
CA LEU A 326 -14.00 15.86 -17.74
C LEU A 326 -14.78 15.94 -19.05
N GLU A 327 -14.43 16.88 -19.91
CA GLU A 327 -15.13 17.10 -21.19
C GLU A 327 -15.07 15.86 -22.09
N SER A 328 -13.97 15.11 -22.07
CA SER A 328 -13.79 13.88 -22.86
C SER A 328 -14.64 12.70 -22.35
N LEU A 329 -15.18 12.79 -21.12
CA LEU A 329 -16.11 11.79 -20.57
C LEU A 329 -17.57 12.22 -20.71
N ALA A 330 -17.84 13.35 -21.37
CA ALA A 330 -19.19 13.89 -21.50
C ALA A 330 -20.14 12.93 -22.24
N THR A 331 -19.59 12.00 -23.06
CA THR A 331 -20.30 10.86 -23.61
C THR A 331 -19.54 9.57 -23.26
N LEU A 332 -20.04 8.78 -22.33
CA LEU A 332 -19.62 7.38 -22.20
C LEU A 332 -20.31 6.61 -23.32
N ASP A 333 -19.61 6.49 -24.45
CA ASP A 333 -20.15 5.89 -25.68
C ASP A 333 -20.30 4.38 -25.52
N SER A 334 -21.48 3.99 -25.05
CA SER A 334 -22.00 2.64 -25.15
C SER A 334 -23.47 2.73 -25.40
N ASP A 335 -23.94 2.09 -26.47
CA ASP A 335 -25.34 1.89 -26.87
C ASP A 335 -26.36 2.63 -26.00
N ALA A 336 -26.89 3.72 -26.57
CA ALA A 336 -27.90 4.64 -26.04
C ALA A 336 -28.37 4.33 -24.62
N PRO A 337 -28.27 5.28 -23.66
CA PRO A 337 -28.64 5.03 -22.27
C PRO A 337 -29.95 4.27 -22.23
N ARG A 338 -29.90 2.98 -21.84
CA ARG A 338 -31.11 2.18 -21.71
C ARG A 338 -32.02 3.02 -20.83
N LYS A 339 -33.18 3.38 -21.37
CA LYS A 339 -34.16 4.32 -20.76
C LYS A 339 -34.46 3.99 -19.28
N ASN A 340 -34.16 2.76 -18.86
CA ASN A 340 -34.48 2.21 -17.56
C ASN A 340 -33.30 1.57 -16.81
N ALA A 341 -32.06 2.05 -17.00
CA ALA A 341 -30.92 1.53 -16.25
C ALA A 341 -30.11 2.65 -15.57
N LEU A 342 -29.60 2.33 -14.39
CA LEU A 342 -28.69 3.17 -13.63
C LEU A 342 -27.28 2.97 -14.17
N GLY A 343 -26.61 4.05 -14.55
CA GLY A 343 -25.18 4.02 -14.81
C GLY A 343 -24.38 4.25 -13.53
N VAL A 344 -23.20 3.67 -13.45
CA VAL A 344 -22.26 3.84 -12.35
C VAL A 344 -20.90 4.11 -12.98
N VAL A 345 -20.34 5.28 -12.71
CA VAL A 345 -19.01 5.69 -13.17
C VAL A 345 -18.07 5.56 -12.00
N GLN A 346 -17.17 4.58 -12.05
CA GLN A 346 -16.07 4.46 -11.12
C GLN A 346 -14.83 5.10 -11.72
N ILE A 347 -14.18 5.97 -10.95
CA ILE A 347 -12.98 6.70 -11.36
C ILE A 347 -11.87 6.32 -10.38
N ASP A 348 -10.85 5.69 -10.93
CA ASP A 348 -9.55 5.49 -10.31
C ASP A 348 -8.57 6.49 -10.92
N ALA A 349 -8.01 7.36 -10.08
CA ALA A 349 -7.21 8.49 -10.53
C ALA A 349 -5.79 8.42 -9.95
N ALA A 350 -4.81 8.77 -10.76
CA ALA A 350 -3.42 8.96 -10.32
C ALA A 350 -2.81 10.20 -10.98
N LEU A 351 -2.23 11.08 -10.17
CA LEU A 351 -1.52 12.26 -10.65
C LEU A 351 -0.02 11.99 -10.72
N ARG A 352 0.58 12.19 -11.89
CA ARG A 352 2.03 12.21 -12.07
C ARG A 352 2.53 13.63 -12.14
N VAL A 353 3.45 14.01 -11.25
CA VAL A 353 4.09 15.33 -11.22
C VAL A 353 5.53 15.20 -11.67
N TYR A 354 5.92 15.94 -12.70
CA TYR A 354 7.26 15.84 -13.30
C TYR A 354 8.26 16.90 -12.79
N GLY A 355 7.78 18.00 -12.20
CA GLY A 355 8.63 19.10 -11.71
C GLY A 355 8.44 19.40 -10.22
N ALA A 356 8.59 18.42 -9.33
CA ALA A 356 8.54 18.67 -7.89
C ALA A 356 9.92 19.08 -7.35
N LEU A 357 9.96 20.00 -6.38
CA LEU A 357 11.16 20.45 -5.69
C LEU A 357 10.96 20.44 -4.17
N ASP A 358 12.04 20.21 -3.43
CA ASP A 358 12.06 20.32 -1.97
C ASP A 358 12.23 21.77 -1.48
N ALA A 359 12.44 21.94 -0.17
CA ALA A 359 12.63 23.23 0.47
C ALA A 359 13.91 23.95 0.04
N ASP A 360 14.94 23.20 -0.35
CA ASP A 360 16.24 23.71 -0.79
C ASP A 360 16.26 23.98 -2.32
N GLY A 361 15.19 23.59 -3.03
CA GLY A 361 15.04 23.76 -4.47
C GLY A 361 15.62 22.61 -5.29
N GLU A 362 15.98 21.50 -4.63
CA GLU A 362 16.47 20.30 -5.29
C GLU A 362 15.31 19.49 -5.87
N THR A 363 15.58 18.75 -6.95
CA THR A 363 14.54 18.02 -7.68
C THR A 363 14.06 16.80 -6.88
N LEU A 364 12.74 16.69 -6.70
CA LEU A 364 12.07 15.53 -6.13
C LEU A 364 11.38 14.72 -7.22
N VAL A 365 11.58 13.41 -7.23
CA VAL A 365 10.85 12.51 -8.12
C VAL A 365 9.65 11.90 -7.40
N LEU A 366 8.45 12.42 -7.60
CA LEU A 366 7.27 11.90 -6.92
C LEU A 366 6.73 10.62 -7.59
N ARG A 367 6.37 9.61 -6.80
CA ARG A 367 5.48 8.53 -7.24
C ARG A 367 4.14 9.11 -7.71
N PRO A 368 3.42 8.41 -8.59
CA PRO A 368 2.06 8.80 -8.94
C PRO A 368 1.20 8.91 -7.67
N ILE A 369 0.70 10.10 -7.39
CA ILE A 369 -0.19 10.37 -6.26
C ILE A 369 -1.53 9.70 -6.58
N LYS A 370 -1.79 8.57 -5.94
CA LYS A 370 -3.04 7.83 -6.10
C LYS A 370 -4.14 8.49 -5.29
N PHE A 371 -5.30 8.63 -5.90
CA PHE A 371 -6.48 9.10 -5.22
C PHE A 371 -7.39 7.92 -4.84
N PRO A 372 -8.17 8.02 -3.75
CA PRO A 372 -9.18 7.03 -3.44
C PRO A 372 -10.19 6.89 -4.59
N ILE A 373 -10.58 5.66 -4.89
CA ILE A 373 -11.62 5.41 -5.91
C ILE A 373 -12.90 6.16 -5.53
N ARG A 374 -13.51 6.79 -6.52
CA ARG A 374 -14.81 7.45 -6.38
C ARG A 374 -15.81 6.92 -7.38
N THR A 375 -17.07 7.01 -7.00
CA THR A 375 -18.19 6.51 -7.78
C THR A 375 -19.22 7.61 -7.93
N VAL A 376 -19.73 7.78 -9.14
CA VAL A 376 -20.86 8.67 -9.46
C VAL A 376 -21.96 7.84 -10.07
N HIS A 377 -23.18 8.08 -9.63
CA HIS A 377 -24.37 7.48 -10.19
C HIS A 377 -24.89 8.33 -11.37
N VAL A 378 -25.28 7.68 -12.46
CA VAL A 378 -25.78 8.30 -13.68
C VAL A 378 -27.23 7.87 -13.89
N PHE A 379 -28.13 8.84 -13.79
CA PHE A 379 -29.57 8.63 -13.89
C PHE A 379 -30.06 8.78 -15.34
N PRO A 380 -31.07 8.00 -15.75
CA PRO A 380 -31.65 8.12 -17.08
C PRO A 380 -32.35 9.47 -17.26
N PHE A 381 -32.49 9.87 -18.51
CA PHE A 381 -33.28 11.03 -18.88
C PHE A 381 -34.74 10.91 -18.40
N GLY A 382 -35.29 12.00 -17.87
CA GLY A 382 -36.68 12.08 -17.41
C GLY A 382 -36.93 11.60 -15.97
N TYR A 383 -35.93 11.03 -15.29
CA TYR A 383 -36.01 10.78 -13.85
C TYR A 383 -35.91 12.09 -13.06
N ASP A 384 -36.76 12.31 -12.06
CA ASP A 384 -36.70 13.51 -11.21
C ASP A 384 -35.58 13.38 -10.16
N LEU A 385 -34.34 13.58 -10.62
CA LEU A 385 -33.15 13.48 -9.78
C LEU A 385 -33.14 14.54 -8.67
N SER A 386 -33.56 15.77 -8.98
CA SER A 386 -33.58 16.88 -8.03
C SER A 386 -34.59 16.64 -6.90
N GLY A 387 -35.82 16.24 -7.24
CA GLY A 387 -36.83 15.87 -6.27
C GLY A 387 -36.42 14.67 -5.42
N ALA A 388 -35.89 13.62 -6.05
CA ALA A 388 -35.44 12.42 -5.33
C ALA A 388 -34.24 12.66 -4.41
N THR A 389 -33.29 13.51 -4.80
CA THR A 389 -32.13 13.86 -3.98
C THR A 389 -32.54 14.71 -2.77
N SER A 390 -33.48 15.63 -2.95
CA SER A 390 -33.93 16.50 -1.85
C SER A 390 -34.87 15.81 -0.85
N ARG A 391 -35.61 14.78 -1.29
CA ARG A 391 -36.61 14.07 -0.46
C ARG A 391 -36.62 12.56 -0.73
N PRO A 392 -35.52 11.84 -0.47
CA PRO A 392 -35.37 10.43 -0.83
C PRO A 392 -36.45 9.54 -0.19
N ILE A 393 -36.78 9.73 1.10
CA ILE A 393 -37.84 8.95 1.78
C ILE A 393 -39.20 9.14 1.10
N THR A 394 -39.55 10.37 0.72
CA THR A 394 -40.83 10.67 0.07
C THR A 394 -40.89 10.06 -1.32
N SER A 395 -39.78 10.12 -2.07
CA SER A 395 -39.68 9.50 -3.39
C SER A 395 -39.75 7.97 -3.33
N VAL A 396 -39.12 7.33 -2.34
CA VAL A 396 -39.26 5.89 -2.08
C VAL A 396 -40.72 5.53 -1.82
N ARG A 397 -41.40 6.25 -0.91
CA ARG A 397 -42.81 6.01 -0.60
C ARG A 397 -43.70 6.17 -1.84
N ASN A 398 -43.53 7.27 -2.58
CA ASN A 398 -44.29 7.51 -3.81
C ASN A 398 -44.09 6.40 -4.84
N ALA A 399 -42.87 5.88 -4.99
CA ALA A 399 -42.58 4.78 -5.90
C ALA A 399 -43.25 3.47 -5.46
N LEU A 400 -43.29 3.20 -4.14
CA LEU A 400 -44.00 2.05 -3.58
C LEU A 400 -45.51 2.16 -3.81
N ASP A 401 -46.11 3.30 -3.46
CA ASP A 401 -47.56 3.55 -3.56
C ASP A 401 -48.07 3.46 -5.00
N LYS A 402 -47.25 3.92 -5.97
CA LYS A 402 -47.60 3.90 -7.40
C LYS A 402 -47.23 2.62 -8.11
N GLY A 403 -46.55 1.67 -7.46
CA GLY A 403 -46.09 0.46 -8.14
C GLY A 403 -44.92 0.70 -9.11
N GLU A 404 -44.18 1.80 -8.98
CA GLU A 404 -43.10 2.20 -9.88
C GLU A 404 -41.76 1.55 -9.49
N ALA A 405 -41.62 0.26 -9.82
CA ALA A 405 -40.45 -0.57 -9.47
C ALA A 405 -39.11 0.05 -9.89
N GLN A 406 -39.08 0.75 -11.03
CA GLN A 406 -37.89 1.44 -11.52
C GLN A 406 -37.56 2.67 -10.67
N ALA A 407 -38.54 3.53 -10.38
CA ALA A 407 -38.32 4.72 -9.55
C ALA A 407 -37.83 4.35 -8.15
N LEU A 408 -38.35 3.24 -7.60
CA LEU A 408 -37.89 2.68 -6.32
C LEU A 408 -36.40 2.31 -6.36
N PHE A 409 -35.99 1.54 -7.37
CA PHE A 409 -34.60 1.11 -7.54
C PHE A 409 -33.64 2.31 -7.69
N MET A 410 -34.01 3.30 -8.50
CA MET A 410 -33.21 4.50 -8.71
C MET A 410 -33.12 5.34 -7.43
N THR A 411 -34.23 5.56 -6.72
CA THR A 411 -34.26 6.38 -5.50
C THR A 411 -33.44 5.73 -4.38
N ALA A 412 -33.41 4.40 -4.30
CA ALA A 412 -32.63 3.68 -3.28
C ALA A 412 -31.13 4.04 -3.29
N HIS A 413 -30.56 4.36 -4.46
CA HIS A 413 -29.16 4.79 -4.61
C HIS A 413 -28.91 6.23 -4.13
N LEU A 414 -29.97 6.99 -3.87
CA LEU A 414 -29.90 8.36 -3.34
C LEU A 414 -30.13 8.41 -1.82
N VAL A 415 -30.41 7.26 -1.19
CA VAL A 415 -30.72 7.20 0.25
C VAL A 415 -29.43 7.38 1.06
N GLY A 416 -29.33 8.54 1.71
CA GLY A 416 -28.25 8.83 2.65
C GLY A 416 -28.33 7.99 3.94
N LYS A 417 -27.23 7.96 4.70
CA LYS A 417 -27.14 7.19 5.96
C LYS A 417 -28.24 7.57 6.96
N SER A 418 -28.61 8.84 7.04
CA SER A 418 -29.64 9.35 7.97
C SER A 418 -31.04 8.76 7.72
N ASP A 419 -31.32 8.35 6.49
CA ASP A 419 -32.66 7.96 6.05
C ASP A 419 -32.82 6.44 5.95
N ARG A 420 -31.72 5.69 6.12
CA ARG A 420 -31.67 4.22 5.98
C ARG A 420 -32.72 3.53 6.82
N ARG A 421 -32.91 3.95 8.07
CA ARG A 421 -33.90 3.36 8.97
C ARG A 421 -35.32 3.50 8.45
N ALA A 422 -35.73 4.73 8.14
CA ALA A 422 -37.08 5.01 7.64
C ALA A 422 -37.34 4.30 6.29
N VAL A 423 -36.33 4.25 5.42
CA VAL A 423 -36.42 3.54 4.14
C VAL A 423 -36.49 2.01 4.33
N GLY A 424 -35.70 1.45 5.25
CA GLY A 424 -35.75 0.03 5.58
C GLY A 424 -37.13 -0.41 6.07
N ASP A 425 -37.75 0.37 6.97
CA ASP A 425 -39.11 0.09 7.44
C ASP A 425 -40.14 0.10 6.30
N LEU A 426 -39.99 1.00 5.32
CA LEU A 426 -40.86 1.04 4.12
C LEU A 426 -40.64 -0.17 3.19
N LEU A 427 -39.40 -0.61 3.01
CA LEU A 427 -39.06 -1.69 2.08
C LEU A 427 -39.42 -3.09 2.60
N VAL A 428 -39.43 -3.28 3.93
CA VAL A 428 -39.66 -4.56 4.61
C VAL A 428 -41.14 -4.80 4.98
N ALA A 429 -42.01 -3.82 4.67
CA ALA A 429 -43.43 -3.79 5.02
C ALA A 429 -44.22 -5.07 4.64
N GLU A 430 -45.35 -5.28 5.34
CA GLU A 430 -46.18 -6.49 5.23
C GLU A 430 -46.76 -6.69 3.82
N ASP A 431 -47.05 -5.59 3.11
CA ASP A 431 -47.61 -5.54 1.75
C ASP A 431 -46.66 -6.05 0.65
N PHE A 432 -45.45 -6.48 1.00
CA PHE A 432 -44.47 -6.99 0.03
C PHE A 432 -45.03 -8.14 -0.81
N ASP A 433 -45.71 -9.10 -0.17
CA ASP A 433 -46.19 -10.31 -0.81
C ASP A 433 -47.35 -10.04 -1.80
N ASP A 434 -48.07 -8.93 -1.61
CA ASP A 434 -49.17 -8.48 -2.47
C ASP A 434 -48.71 -7.67 -3.70
N SER A 435 -47.42 -7.35 -3.78
CA SER A 435 -46.86 -6.54 -4.87
C SER A 435 -46.47 -7.38 -6.10
N THR A 436 -46.35 -6.74 -7.27
CA THR A 436 -45.93 -7.43 -8.50
C THR A 436 -44.51 -8.00 -8.37
N LEU A 437 -44.18 -9.06 -9.11
CA LEU A 437 -42.84 -9.67 -9.10
C LEU A 437 -41.73 -8.63 -9.39
N ALA A 438 -41.99 -7.67 -10.28
CA ALA A 438 -41.05 -6.58 -10.57
C ALA A 438 -40.83 -5.68 -9.34
N MET A 439 -41.91 -5.34 -8.62
CA MET A 439 -41.82 -4.55 -7.40
C MET A 439 -41.10 -5.30 -6.27
N GLN A 440 -41.41 -6.58 -6.07
CA GLN A 440 -40.72 -7.43 -5.09
C GLN A 440 -39.20 -7.47 -5.34
N ARG A 441 -38.80 -7.67 -6.61
CA ARG A 441 -37.38 -7.65 -7.01
C ARG A 441 -36.74 -6.30 -6.76
N SER A 442 -37.39 -5.20 -7.15
CA SER A 442 -36.88 -3.85 -6.91
C SER A 442 -36.76 -3.52 -5.42
N ARG A 443 -37.69 -3.97 -4.57
CA ARG A 443 -37.60 -3.80 -3.11
C ARG A 443 -36.39 -4.54 -2.54
N LEU A 444 -36.15 -5.80 -2.96
CA LEU A 444 -34.98 -6.59 -2.52
C LEU A 444 -33.66 -5.98 -3.00
N LEU A 445 -33.62 -5.46 -4.23
CA LEU A 445 -32.47 -4.72 -4.75
C LEU A 445 -32.24 -3.42 -3.97
N ALA A 446 -33.30 -2.66 -3.70
CA ALA A 446 -33.22 -1.44 -2.91
C ALA A 446 -32.68 -1.71 -1.49
N LEU A 447 -33.13 -2.78 -0.84
CA LEU A 447 -32.59 -3.21 0.46
C LEU A 447 -31.08 -3.49 0.38
N THR A 448 -30.66 -4.23 -0.65
CA THR A 448 -29.24 -4.55 -0.87
C THR A 448 -28.41 -3.29 -1.05
N VAL A 449 -28.90 -2.33 -1.83
CA VAL A 449 -28.21 -1.06 -2.10
C VAL A 449 -28.13 -0.17 -0.86
N VAL A 450 -29.23 -0.03 -0.12
CA VAL A 450 -29.33 0.87 1.04
C VAL A 450 -28.43 0.39 2.18
N PHE A 451 -28.35 -0.92 2.40
CA PHE A 451 -27.64 -1.51 3.54
C PHE A 451 -26.28 -2.11 3.22
N ASP A 452 -25.91 -2.21 1.93
CA ASP A 452 -24.63 -2.77 1.47
C ASP A 452 -24.37 -4.19 2.02
N THR A 453 -25.44 -4.97 2.22
CA THR A 453 -25.35 -6.34 2.71
C THR A 453 -25.42 -7.32 1.54
N GLY A 454 -24.50 -8.29 1.51
CA GLY A 454 -24.44 -9.31 0.46
C GLY A 454 -25.74 -10.11 0.28
N LYS A 455 -26.49 -9.73 -0.76
CA LYS A 455 -27.40 -10.52 -1.61
C LYS A 455 -28.09 -11.74 -0.98
N THR A 456 -29.18 -11.52 -0.25
CA THR A 456 -30.24 -12.53 -0.17
C THR A 456 -31.47 -12.06 -0.94
N TRP A 457 -31.96 -12.87 -1.88
CA TRP A 457 -33.21 -12.62 -2.62
C TRP A 457 -34.45 -13.10 -1.85
N ASP A 458 -34.33 -13.25 -0.54
CA ASP A 458 -35.35 -13.83 0.33
C ASP A 458 -35.84 -12.76 1.33
N ILE A 459 -37.09 -12.33 1.16
CA ILE A 459 -37.68 -11.29 2.00
C ILE A 459 -37.82 -11.73 3.47
N LYS A 460 -37.96 -13.03 3.77
CA LYS A 460 -38.06 -13.53 5.15
C LYS A 460 -36.73 -13.38 5.87
N ARG A 461 -35.62 -13.62 5.17
CA ARG A 461 -34.26 -13.37 5.69
C ARG A 461 -34.03 -11.89 5.92
N TRP A 462 -34.49 -11.04 4.99
CA TRP A 462 -34.44 -9.60 5.15
C TRP A 462 -35.25 -9.09 6.34
N ARG A 463 -36.49 -9.57 6.53
CA ARG A 463 -37.32 -9.24 7.71
C ARG A 463 -36.61 -9.59 9.01
N LYS A 464 -36.09 -10.82 9.11
CA LYS A 464 -35.33 -11.26 10.28
C LYS A 464 -34.07 -10.41 10.52
N TRP A 465 -33.27 -10.17 9.47
CA TRP A 465 -32.08 -9.32 9.57
C TRP A 465 -32.46 -7.89 9.98
N TRP A 466 -33.55 -7.35 9.44
CA TRP A 466 -34.05 -6.03 9.76
C TRP A 466 -34.45 -5.92 11.23
N ASP A 467 -35.21 -6.87 11.75
CA ASP A 467 -35.62 -6.90 13.16
C ASP A 467 -34.40 -6.91 14.11
N GLU A 468 -33.33 -7.63 13.74
CA GLU A 468 -32.09 -7.71 14.51
C GLU A 468 -31.22 -6.44 14.42
N ASN A 469 -31.30 -5.68 13.32
CA ASN A 469 -30.35 -4.59 13.02
C ASN A 469 -30.95 -3.19 12.95
N ARG A 470 -32.28 -3.02 12.89
CA ARG A 470 -32.94 -1.71 12.70
C ARG A 470 -32.65 -0.67 13.79
N LEU A 471 -32.22 -1.09 14.98
CA LEU A 471 -31.84 -0.20 16.10
C LEU A 471 -30.37 0.23 16.04
N ARG A 472 -29.56 -0.41 15.18
CA ARG A 472 -28.13 -0.13 14.97
C ARG A 472 -27.86 0.71 13.73
N GLN A 473 -28.88 0.90 12.89
CA GLN A 473 -28.90 1.74 11.68
C GLN A 473 -29.43 3.12 12.04
#